data_AF-A0A4Q9LEU6-F1
#
_entry.id   AF-A0A4Q9LEU6-F1
#
_cell.length_a   1.000
_cell.length_b   1.000
_cell.length_c   1.000
_cell.angle_alpha   90.00
_cell.angle_beta   90.00
_cell.angle_gamma   90.00
#
_symmetry.space_group_name_H-M   'P 1'
#
loop_
_entity.id
_entity.type
_entity.pdbx_description
1 polymer ?
#
loop_
_entity_poly.entity_id
_entity_poly.type
_entity_poly.pdbx_seq_one_letter_code
_entity_poly.pdbx_strand_id
1 'polypeptide(L)'
;MATLVTLIITKKPPPLTLTLPNITTYLTTTIPCAFTASLDIGISSYSLRIVSLAFYTMVKSSAPVFVLLSGFVFGVEEPSIKTFLTIFTIGSGIFLTTLTNTSFDKYGFFLISFASFMAGFRWAFVQFLIEKKKLQKNNILNTIRDLCLPICLLLLSLSLIFEGYTNIFTSEFFNTPNAIKKNVMVILGSGVLSFCLLCSEFLLVSYTSVVFLSVSGIFKELVIVFYSVCRKEVTMSRINYGGLFVSMVGMLMYNYCRKRQP
;
A
#
# COMPACT_ATOMS: atom_id res chain seq x y z
N MET A 1 -7.38 -1.22 -18.90
CA MET A 1 -7.84 -2.34 -18.04
C MET A 1 -8.15 -3.58 -18.89
N ALA A 2 -9.10 -3.53 -19.83
CA ALA A 2 -9.45 -4.68 -20.68
C ALA A 2 -8.27 -5.24 -21.50
N THR A 3 -7.46 -4.38 -22.12
CA THR A 3 -6.26 -4.77 -22.90
C THR A 3 -5.13 -5.40 -22.08
N LEU A 4 -5.04 -5.08 -20.78
CA LEU A 4 -4.06 -5.67 -19.85
C LEU A 4 -4.47 -7.10 -19.46
N VAL A 5 -5.78 -7.34 -19.29
CA VAL A 5 -6.34 -8.67 -18.99
C VAL A 5 -6.21 -9.60 -20.20
N THR A 6 -6.41 -9.11 -21.43
CA THR A 6 -6.23 -9.91 -22.66
C THR A 6 -4.76 -10.33 -22.88
N LEU A 7 -3.80 -9.52 -22.43
CA LEU A 7 -2.36 -9.81 -22.52
C LEU A 7 -1.91 -10.89 -21.53
N ILE A 8 -2.62 -11.05 -20.40
CA ILE A 8 -2.40 -12.12 -19.41
C ILE A 8 -2.87 -13.48 -19.96
N ILE A 9 -3.91 -13.51 -20.79
CA ILE A 9 -4.48 -14.75 -21.33
C ILE A 9 -3.71 -15.27 -22.55
N THR A 10 -3.13 -14.37 -23.35
CA THR A 10 -2.48 -14.72 -24.63
C THR A 10 -1.01 -15.13 -24.53
N LYS A 11 -0.30 -14.76 -23.45
CA LYS A 11 1.09 -15.16 -23.25
C LYS A 11 1.18 -16.44 -22.43
N LYS A 12 1.51 -17.55 -23.10
CA LYS A 12 1.87 -18.84 -22.45
C LYS A 12 2.86 -18.57 -21.30
N PRO A 13 2.55 -18.98 -20.05
CA PRO A 13 3.47 -18.79 -18.95
C PRO A 13 4.77 -19.54 -19.29
N PRO A 14 5.95 -18.91 -19.17
CA PRO A 14 7.21 -19.62 -19.32
C PRO A 14 7.27 -20.76 -18.30
N PRO A 15 8.00 -21.85 -18.59
CA PRO A 15 8.14 -22.96 -17.66
C PRO A 15 8.65 -22.44 -16.31
N LEU A 16 7.98 -22.85 -15.23
CA LEU A 16 8.34 -22.59 -13.84
C LEU A 16 9.72 -23.21 -13.55
N THR A 17 10.77 -22.49 -13.93
CA THR A 17 12.16 -22.86 -13.65
C THR A 17 12.43 -22.51 -12.20
N LEU A 18 12.46 -23.54 -11.36
CA LEU A 18 12.75 -23.48 -9.93
C LEU A 18 14.24 -23.19 -9.72
N THR A 19 14.67 -21.99 -10.12
CA THR A 19 16.02 -21.51 -9.85
C THR A 19 16.08 -21.12 -8.39
N LEU A 20 16.86 -21.86 -7.60
CA LEU A 20 17.05 -21.54 -6.18
C LEU A 20 17.57 -20.10 -6.06
N PRO A 21 16.88 -19.22 -5.32
CA PRO A 21 17.34 -17.86 -5.14
C PRO A 21 18.66 -17.87 -4.36
N ASN A 22 19.60 -17.00 -4.74
CA ASN A 22 20.79 -16.74 -3.93
C ASN A 22 20.36 -16.39 -2.50
N ILE A 23 20.67 -17.27 -1.56
CA ILE A 23 20.20 -17.22 -0.16
C ILE A 23 20.54 -15.86 0.48
N THR A 24 21.72 -15.32 0.17
CA THR A 24 22.16 -14.00 0.64
C THR A 24 21.27 -12.86 0.16
N THR A 25 20.80 -12.89 -1.08
CA THR A 25 19.91 -11.85 -1.64
C THR A 25 18.49 -12.03 -1.12
N TYR A 26 18.06 -13.28 -0.93
CA TYR A 26 16.78 -13.61 -0.33
C TYR A 26 16.68 -13.12 1.12
N LEU A 27 17.70 -13.39 1.94
CA LEU A 27 17.75 -12.96 3.34
C LEU A 27 17.88 -11.44 3.50
N THR A 28 18.72 -10.79 2.68
CA THR A 28 19.01 -9.35 2.84
C THR A 28 17.96 -8.42 2.24
N THR A 29 17.15 -8.91 1.30
CA THR A 29 16.21 -8.05 0.55
C THR A 29 14.76 -8.50 0.69
N THR A 30 14.48 -9.80 0.52
CA THR A 30 13.10 -10.32 0.57
C THR A 30 12.54 -10.28 1.99
N ILE A 31 13.32 -10.65 3.01
CA ILE A 31 12.85 -10.68 4.39
C ILE A 31 12.54 -9.28 4.95
N PRO A 32 13.42 -8.26 4.82
CA PRO A 32 13.10 -6.91 5.26
C PRO A 32 11.91 -6.31 4.52
N CYS A 33 11.78 -6.59 3.22
CA CYS A 33 10.60 -6.21 2.45
C CYS A 33 9.33 -6.88 2.98
N ALA A 34 9.40 -8.17 3.32
CA ALA A 34 8.25 -8.92 3.82
C ALA A 34 7.83 -8.43 5.22
N PHE A 35 8.80 -8.09 6.07
CA PHE A 35 8.57 -7.54 7.40
C PHE A 35 7.95 -6.15 7.39
N THR A 36 8.48 -5.24 6.56
CA THR A 36 7.89 -3.90 6.40
C THR A 36 6.50 -3.96 5.78
N ALA A 37 6.27 -4.88 4.84
CA ALA A 37 4.94 -5.11 4.26
C ALA A 37 3.94 -5.69 5.27
N SER A 38 4.35 -6.67 6.07
CA SER A 38 3.45 -7.27 7.06
C SER A 38 3.06 -6.27 8.16
N LEU A 39 4.01 -5.45 8.61
CA LEU A 39 3.74 -4.36 9.55
C LEU A 39 2.81 -3.30 8.95
N ASP A 40 3.08 -2.85 7.72
CA ASP A 40 2.21 -1.91 7.01
C ASP A 40 0.77 -2.43 6.96
N ILE A 41 0.57 -3.65 6.43
CA ILE A 41 -0.76 -4.25 6.24
C ILE A 41 -1.46 -4.50 7.58
N GLY A 42 -0.75 -5.06 8.57
CA GLY A 42 -1.31 -5.39 9.88
C GLY A 42 -1.75 -4.14 10.65
N ILE A 43 -0.86 -3.15 10.74
CA ILE A 43 -1.13 -1.90 11.47
C ILE A 43 -2.21 -1.09 10.74
N SER A 44 -2.19 -1.04 9.41
CA SER A 44 -3.24 -0.38 8.62
C SER A 44 -4.60 -1.03 8.84
N SER A 45 -4.67 -2.36 8.82
CA SER A 45 -5.93 -3.10 9.04
C SER A 45 -6.45 -2.92 10.46
N TYR A 46 -5.56 -2.90 11.45
CA TYR A 46 -5.93 -2.61 12.84
C TYR A 46 -6.46 -1.18 13.00
N SER A 47 -5.85 -0.19 12.34
CA SER A 47 -6.30 1.20 12.42
C SER A 47 -7.74 1.41 11.93
N LEU A 48 -8.19 0.64 10.94
CA LEU A 48 -9.57 0.69 10.42
C LEU A 48 -10.63 0.25 11.44
N ARG A 49 -10.25 -0.40 12.55
CA ARG A 49 -11.16 -0.69 13.67
C ARG A 49 -11.38 0.53 14.57
N ILE A 50 -10.45 1.50 14.53
CA ILE A 50 -10.42 2.66 15.42
C ILE A 50 -10.91 3.91 14.70
N VAL A 51 -10.53 4.06 13.42
CA VAL A 51 -10.82 5.25 12.62
C VAL A 51 -11.73 4.94 11.44
N SER A 52 -12.37 5.98 10.89
CA SER A 52 -13.18 5.86 9.67
C SER A 52 -12.33 5.62 8.42
N LEU A 53 -12.93 5.03 7.39
CA LEU A 53 -12.26 4.76 6.11
C LEU A 53 -11.76 6.05 5.43
N ALA A 54 -12.52 7.15 5.49
CA ALA A 54 -12.07 8.44 4.98
C ALA A 54 -10.86 8.97 5.75
N PHE A 55 -10.87 8.89 7.10
CA PHE A 55 -9.73 9.34 7.89
C PHE A 55 -8.48 8.50 7.61
N TYR A 56 -8.65 7.17 7.54
CA TYR A 56 -7.61 6.25 7.12
C TYR A 56 -7.02 6.65 5.77
N THR A 57 -7.85 6.84 4.74
CA THR A 57 -7.36 7.17 3.39
C THR A 57 -6.70 8.54 3.30
N MET A 58 -7.19 9.55 4.03
CA MET A 58 -6.56 10.86 4.09
C MET A 58 -5.16 10.80 4.68
N VAL A 59 -4.97 10.12 5.81
CA VAL A 59 -3.62 9.99 6.42
C VAL A 59 -2.75 9.07 5.57
N LYS A 60 -3.29 7.96 5.04
CA LYS A 60 -2.55 7.01 4.21
C LYS A 60 -2.06 7.60 2.88
N SER A 61 -2.74 8.63 2.35
CA SER A 61 -2.30 9.38 1.17
C SER A 61 -0.94 10.09 1.36
N SER A 62 -0.42 10.15 2.60
CA SER A 62 0.93 10.60 2.88
C SER A 62 2.01 9.57 2.55
N ALA A 63 1.66 8.33 2.22
CA ALA A 63 2.63 7.27 1.93
C ALA A 63 3.71 7.67 0.91
N PRO A 64 3.42 8.40 -0.19
CA PRO A 64 4.46 8.85 -1.13
C PRO A 64 5.55 9.73 -0.48
N VAL A 65 5.22 10.51 0.56
CA VAL A 65 6.21 11.29 1.32
C VAL A 65 7.20 10.38 2.03
N PHE A 66 6.70 9.30 2.64
CA PHE A 66 7.55 8.34 3.32
C PHE A 66 8.35 7.46 2.36
N VAL A 67 7.77 7.14 1.18
CA VAL A 67 8.51 6.48 0.09
C VAL A 67 9.71 7.35 -0.31
N LEU A 68 9.50 8.64 -0.57
CA LEU A 68 10.57 9.61 -0.87
C LEU A 68 11.65 9.66 0.21
N LEU A 69 11.25 9.81 1.47
CA LEU A 69 12.18 9.84 2.60
C LEU A 69 13.00 8.55 2.68
N SER A 70 12.37 7.38 2.50
CA SER A 70 13.10 6.12 2.47
C SER A 70 14.03 6.02 1.25
N GLY A 71 13.64 6.56 0.10
CA GLY A 71 14.49 6.65 -1.10
C GLY A 71 15.77 7.44 -0.85
N PHE A 72 15.70 8.54 -0.09
CA PHE A 72 16.89 9.29 0.36
C PHE A 72 17.77 8.48 1.30
N VAL A 73 17.17 7.76 2.26
CA VAL A 73 17.92 6.92 3.22
C VAL A 73 18.71 5.82 2.51
N PHE A 74 18.16 5.24 1.44
CA PHE A 74 18.85 4.23 0.64
C PHE A 74 19.77 4.81 -0.46
N GLY A 75 19.85 6.14 -0.59
CA GLY A 75 20.64 6.80 -1.62
C GLY A 75 20.14 6.55 -3.04
N VAL A 76 18.89 6.13 -3.19
CA VAL A 76 18.24 5.89 -4.49
C VAL A 76 17.78 7.20 -5.13
N GLU A 77 17.53 8.23 -4.31
CA GLU A 77 17.07 9.54 -4.77
C GLU A 77 17.99 10.66 -4.30
N GLU A 78 18.22 11.66 -5.15
CA GLU A 78 19.02 12.84 -4.80
C GLU A 78 18.14 13.90 -4.11
N PRO A 79 18.55 14.41 -2.93
CA PRO A 79 17.80 15.44 -2.24
C PRO A 79 17.81 16.74 -3.04
N SER A 80 16.63 17.19 -3.46
CA SER A 80 16.45 18.46 -4.16
C SER A 80 15.48 19.37 -3.41
N ILE A 81 15.68 20.69 -3.52
CA ILE A 81 14.79 21.70 -2.92
C ILE A 81 13.35 21.52 -3.41
N LYS A 82 13.17 21.10 -4.68
CA LYS A 82 11.85 20.82 -5.26
C LYS A 82 11.16 19.68 -4.51
N THR A 83 11.87 18.58 -4.27
CA THR A 83 11.34 17.42 -3.53
C THR A 83 10.97 17.77 -2.09
N PHE A 84 11.80 18.59 -1.42
CA PHE A 84 11.50 19.07 -0.07
C PHE A 84 10.22 19.92 -0.02
N LEU A 85 10.06 20.85 -0.97
CA LEU A 85 8.86 21.69 -1.07
C LEU A 85 7.62 20.84 -1.32
N THR A 86 7.74 19.75 -2.07
CA THR A 86 6.61 18.84 -2.28
C THR A 86 6.23 18.06 -1.03
N ILE A 87 7.22 17.53 -0.30
CA ILE A 87 7.00 16.86 0.99
C ILE A 87 6.30 17.80 1.97
N PHE A 88 6.77 19.04 2.07
CA PHE A 88 6.16 20.06 2.92
C PHE A 88 4.71 20.37 2.51
N THR A 89 4.45 20.49 1.20
CA THR A 89 3.10 20.76 0.68
C THR A 89 2.13 19.62 1.04
N ILE A 90 2.54 18.36 0.82
CA ILE A 90 1.71 17.20 1.16
C ILE A 90 1.46 17.14 2.67
N GLY A 91 2.51 17.32 3.48
CA GLY A 91 2.41 17.35 4.94
C GLY A 91 1.47 18.44 5.45
N SER A 92 1.55 19.65 4.88
CA SER A 92 0.66 20.76 5.24
C SER A 92 -0.81 20.48 4.88
N GLY A 93 -1.06 19.84 3.73
CA GLY A 93 -2.42 19.45 3.33
C GLY A 93 -3.04 18.44 4.29
N ILE A 94 -2.26 17.43 4.71
CA ILE A 94 -2.70 16.43 5.69
C ILE A 94 -2.91 17.06 7.07
N PHE A 95 -2.03 17.97 7.49
CA PHE A 95 -2.23 18.69 8.74
C PHE A 95 -3.53 19.50 8.69
N LEU A 96 -3.81 20.17 7.57
CA LEU A 96 -5.03 20.94 7.40
C LEU A 96 -6.29 20.05 7.39
N THR A 97 -6.22 18.82 6.87
CA THR A 97 -7.35 17.86 6.94
C THR A 97 -7.59 17.31 8.33
N THR A 98 -6.60 17.27 9.22
CA THR A 98 -6.78 16.73 10.57
C THR A 98 -7.32 17.76 11.56
N LEU A 99 -7.09 19.06 11.35
CA LEU A 99 -7.43 20.13 12.30
C LEU A 99 -8.92 20.26 12.64
N THR A 100 -9.83 19.97 11.70
CA THR A 100 -11.28 20.18 11.92
C THR A 100 -12.13 18.92 11.90
N ASN A 101 -11.50 17.74 11.94
CA ASN A 101 -12.23 16.49 11.99
C ASN A 101 -12.74 16.18 13.41
N THR A 102 -14.06 16.04 13.54
CA THR A 102 -14.74 15.67 14.79
C THR A 102 -14.44 14.24 15.24
N SER A 103 -13.90 13.41 14.34
CA SER A 103 -13.49 12.02 14.57
C SER A 103 -11.96 11.87 14.64
N PHE A 104 -11.25 12.90 15.09
CA PHE A 104 -9.79 12.86 15.20
C PHE A 104 -9.37 12.02 16.40
N ASP A 105 -9.02 10.76 16.13
CA ASP A 105 -8.32 9.92 17.09
C ASP A 105 -6.81 10.08 16.91
N LYS A 106 -6.15 10.66 17.92
CA LYS A 106 -4.69 10.84 17.96
C LYS A 106 -3.94 9.52 17.84
N TYR A 107 -4.42 8.49 18.52
CA TYR A 107 -3.79 7.16 18.49
C TYR A 107 -3.91 6.56 17.09
N GLY A 108 -5.11 6.62 16.50
CA GLY A 108 -5.33 6.20 15.10
C GLY A 108 -4.44 6.95 14.10
N PHE A 109 -4.30 8.26 14.25
CA PHE A 109 -3.42 9.10 13.41
C PHE A 109 -1.96 8.64 13.43
N PHE A 110 -1.38 8.44 14.63
CA PHE A 110 0.01 7.98 14.74
C PHE A 110 0.19 6.56 14.20
N LEU A 111 -0.81 5.70 14.42
CA LEU A 111 -0.78 4.32 13.92
C LEU A 111 -0.75 4.27 12.39
N ILE A 112 -1.60 5.06 11.72
CA ILE A 112 -1.63 5.15 10.25
C ILE A 112 -0.37 5.83 9.72
N SER A 113 0.13 6.86 10.40
CA SER A 113 1.38 7.53 10.01
C SER A 113 2.56 6.56 10.04
N PHE A 114 2.65 5.73 11.08
CA PHE A 114 3.66 4.68 11.18
C PHE A 114 3.48 3.58 10.13
N ALA A 115 2.24 3.15 9.86
CA ALA A 115 1.97 2.20 8.78
C ALA A 115 2.36 2.77 7.40
N SER A 116 2.12 4.07 7.17
CA SER A 116 2.52 4.77 5.94
C SER A 116 4.04 4.88 5.80
N PHE A 117 4.74 5.05 6.93
CA PHE A 117 6.20 4.99 6.98
C PHE A 117 6.72 3.60 6.56
N MET A 118 6.15 2.52 7.11
CA MET A 118 6.50 1.15 6.74
C MET A 118 6.17 0.84 5.27
N ALA A 119 5.06 1.38 4.75
CA ALA A 119 4.73 1.30 3.32
C ALA A 119 5.80 1.95 2.44
N GLY A 120 6.39 3.06 2.91
CA GLY A 120 7.53 3.73 2.29
C GLY A 120 8.72 2.78 2.10
N PHE A 121 9.19 2.18 3.21
CA PHE A 121 10.28 1.20 3.18
C PHE A 121 9.97 -0.01 2.32
N ARG A 122 8.73 -0.53 2.36
CA ARG A 122 8.32 -1.64 1.49
C ARG A 122 8.58 -1.32 0.03
N TRP A 123 8.13 -0.16 -0.44
CA TRP A 123 8.33 0.22 -1.84
C TRP A 123 9.79 0.50 -2.18
N ALA A 124 10.58 1.05 -1.27
CA ALA A 124 12.02 1.21 -1.46
C ALA A 124 12.73 -0.17 -1.63
N PHE A 125 12.39 -1.15 -0.79
CA PHE A 125 12.92 -2.52 -0.95
C PHE A 125 12.45 -3.18 -2.25
N VAL A 126 11.20 -2.97 -2.66
CA VAL A 126 10.68 -3.48 -3.94
C VAL A 126 11.43 -2.86 -5.11
N GLN A 127 11.69 -1.55 -5.09
CA GLN A 127 12.48 -0.87 -6.13
C GLN A 127 13.90 -1.45 -6.20
N PHE A 128 14.58 -1.55 -5.06
CA PHE A 128 15.91 -2.14 -4.99
C PHE A 128 15.94 -3.60 -5.48
N LEU A 129 14.92 -4.40 -5.14
CA LEU A 129 14.79 -5.79 -5.60
C LEU A 129 14.63 -5.87 -7.12
N ILE A 130 13.82 -4.98 -7.70
CA ILE A 130 13.57 -4.92 -9.15
C ILE A 130 14.85 -4.55 -9.90
N GLU A 131 15.58 -3.53 -9.43
CA GLU A 131 16.84 -3.08 -10.02
C GLU A 131 17.94 -4.15 -9.93
N LYS A 132 18.15 -4.72 -8.73
CA LYS A 132 19.20 -5.71 -8.48
C LYS A 132 18.98 -7.02 -9.24
N LYS A 133 17.72 -7.48 -9.34
CA LYS A 133 17.40 -8.71 -10.08
C LYS A 133 17.33 -8.52 -11.59
N LYS A 134 17.54 -7.29 -12.12
CA LYS A 134 17.31 -6.93 -13.54
C LYS A 134 16.12 -7.70 -14.08
N LEU A 135 14.97 -7.61 -13.39
CA LEU A 135 13.85 -8.53 -13.61
C LEU A 135 13.52 -8.59 -15.09
N GLN A 136 13.96 -9.66 -15.76
CA GLN A 136 13.51 -9.94 -17.09
C GLN A 136 12.02 -10.23 -16.96
N LYS A 137 11.24 -9.46 -17.72
CA LYS A 137 9.77 -9.39 -17.80
C LYS A 137 9.02 -10.74 -17.78
N ASN A 138 9.74 -11.86 -17.93
CA ASN A 138 9.22 -13.22 -17.94
C ASN A 138 8.98 -13.85 -16.55
N ASN A 139 9.53 -13.32 -15.43
CA ASN A 139 9.44 -13.97 -14.10
C ASN A 139 8.76 -13.13 -12.99
N ILE A 140 7.87 -12.20 -13.34
CA ILE A 140 7.15 -11.36 -12.36
C ILE A 140 6.32 -12.21 -11.38
N LEU A 141 5.61 -13.22 -11.89
CA LEU A 141 4.80 -14.13 -11.07
C LEU A 141 5.65 -14.92 -10.07
N ASN A 142 6.86 -15.34 -10.45
CA ASN A 142 7.78 -16.01 -9.54
C ASN A 142 8.23 -15.07 -8.43
N THR A 143 8.47 -13.80 -8.75
CA THR A 143 8.87 -12.79 -7.75
C THR A 143 7.72 -12.48 -6.77
N ILE A 144 6.49 -12.38 -7.27
CA ILE A 144 5.29 -12.21 -6.42
C ILE A 144 5.14 -13.42 -5.49
N ARG A 145 5.28 -14.64 -6.01
CA ARG A 145 5.22 -15.87 -5.20
C ARG A 145 6.27 -15.86 -4.08
N ASP A 146 7.51 -15.55 -4.43
CA ASP A 146 8.64 -15.57 -3.48
C ASP A 146 8.52 -14.47 -2.40
N LEU A 147 7.82 -13.36 -2.68
CA LEU A 147 7.51 -12.29 -1.70
C LEU A 147 6.25 -12.58 -0.89
N CYS A 148 5.20 -13.13 -1.50
CA CYS A 148 3.90 -13.29 -0.87
C CYS A 148 3.92 -14.34 0.24
N LEU A 149 4.71 -15.41 0.09
CA LEU A 149 4.83 -16.46 1.09
C LEU A 149 5.39 -15.93 2.43
N PRO A 150 6.55 -15.25 2.50
CA PRO A 150 7.05 -14.70 3.76
C PRO A 150 6.15 -13.59 4.32
N ILE A 151 5.51 -12.77 3.48
CA ILE A 151 4.54 -11.76 3.94
C ILE A 151 3.36 -12.43 4.64
N CYS A 152 2.81 -13.50 4.05
CA CYS A 152 1.69 -14.26 4.61
C CYS A 152 2.06 -14.88 5.97
N LEU A 153 3.23 -15.53 6.07
CA LEU A 153 3.69 -16.13 7.32
C LEU A 153 3.90 -15.07 8.42
N LEU A 154 4.50 -13.94 8.08
CA LEU A 154 4.70 -12.84 9.03
C LEU A 154 3.37 -12.21 9.47
N LEU A 155 2.45 -11.96 8.54
CA LEU A 155 1.10 -11.48 8.87
C LEU A 155 0.34 -12.45 9.77
N LEU A 156 0.41 -13.75 9.48
CA LEU A 156 -0.21 -14.78 10.31
C LEU A 156 0.39 -14.77 11.72
N SER A 157 1.71 -14.68 11.85
CA SER A 157 2.38 -14.60 13.15
C SER A 157 1.98 -13.34 13.93
N LEU A 158 1.88 -12.19 13.26
CA LEU A 158 1.43 -10.93 13.84
C LEU A 158 -0.02 -11.03 14.32
N SER A 159 -0.93 -11.58 13.49
CA SER A 159 -2.33 -11.78 13.87
C SER A 159 -2.46 -12.70 15.08
N LEU A 160 -1.71 -13.80 15.15
CA LEU A 160 -1.73 -14.70 16.30
C LEU A 160 -1.24 -14.04 17.60
N ILE A 161 -0.23 -13.17 17.52
CA ILE A 161 0.31 -12.44 18.69
C ILE A 161 -0.65 -11.36 19.17
N PHE A 162 -1.20 -10.56 18.25
CA PHE A 162 -2.02 -9.39 18.59
C PHE A 162 -3.49 -9.70 18.84
N GLU A 163 -4.08 -10.63 18.09
CA GLU A 163 -5.51 -10.97 18.18
C GLU A 163 -5.77 -12.19 19.08
N GLY A 164 -4.76 -13.06 19.24
CA GLY A 164 -4.81 -14.25 20.08
C GLY A 164 -5.52 -15.42 19.40
N TYR A 165 -4.89 -16.60 19.40
CA TYR A 165 -5.43 -17.82 18.78
C TYR A 165 -6.84 -18.15 19.29
N THR A 166 -7.06 -18.08 20.61
CA THR A 166 -8.32 -18.47 21.24
C THR A 166 -9.49 -17.56 20.83
N ASN A 167 -9.26 -16.25 20.76
CA ASN A 167 -10.28 -15.28 20.36
C ASN A 167 -10.71 -15.42 18.90
N ILE A 168 -9.83 -15.91 18.02
CA ILE A 168 -10.16 -16.10 16.61
C ILE A 168 -11.19 -17.24 16.45
N PHE A 169 -11.00 -18.37 17.14
CA PHE A 169 -11.88 -19.53 17.02
C PHE A 169 -13.18 -19.42 17.84
N THR A 170 -13.21 -18.62 18.90
CA THR A 170 -14.42 -18.40 19.72
C THR A 170 -15.26 -17.20 19.26
N SER A 171 -14.81 -16.47 18.23
CA SER A 171 -15.49 -15.28 17.75
C SER A 171 -16.87 -15.57 17.13
N GLU A 172 -17.73 -14.55 17.10
CA GLU A 172 -19.05 -14.59 16.44
C GLU A 172 -18.99 -15.01 14.96
N PHE A 173 -17.80 -15.00 14.36
CA PHE A 173 -17.52 -15.47 13.00
C PHE A 173 -17.94 -16.92 12.76
N PHE A 174 -17.87 -17.79 13.78
CA PHE A 174 -18.16 -19.21 13.69
C PHE A 174 -19.47 -19.64 14.37
N ASN A 175 -20.29 -18.68 14.80
CA ASN A 175 -21.45 -18.96 15.66
C ASN A 175 -22.62 -19.66 14.94
N THR A 176 -22.71 -19.56 13.61
CA THR A 176 -23.82 -20.13 12.83
C THR A 176 -23.34 -20.59 11.45
N PRO A 177 -23.82 -21.72 10.90
CA PRO A 177 -23.41 -22.21 9.58
C PRO A 177 -23.64 -21.19 8.45
N ASN A 178 -24.72 -20.40 8.52
CA ASN A 178 -24.98 -19.33 7.55
C ASN A 178 -23.98 -18.16 7.67
N ALA A 179 -23.60 -17.80 8.91
CA ALA A 179 -22.59 -16.77 9.15
C ALA A 179 -21.22 -17.23 8.66
N ILE A 180 -20.84 -18.49 8.95
CA ILE A 180 -19.60 -19.11 8.46
C ILE A 180 -19.55 -19.05 6.93
N LYS A 181 -20.60 -19.51 6.24
CA LYS A 181 -20.64 -19.51 4.78
C LYS A 181 -20.48 -18.10 4.20
N LYS A 182 -21.21 -17.11 4.75
CA LYS A 182 -21.13 -15.72 4.31
C LYS A 182 -19.74 -15.14 4.54
N ASN A 183 -19.18 -15.35 5.72
CA ASN A 183 -17.87 -14.85 6.12
C ASN A 183 -16.73 -15.46 5.27
N VAL A 184 -16.75 -16.78 5.07
CA VAL A 184 -15.79 -17.46 4.20
C VAL A 184 -15.88 -16.95 2.76
N MET A 185 -17.10 -16.74 2.24
CA MET A 185 -17.30 -16.19 0.91
C MET A 185 -16.73 -14.76 0.78
N VAL A 186 -16.93 -13.91 1.79
CA VAL A 186 -16.37 -12.55 1.81
C VAL A 186 -14.84 -12.58 1.91
N ILE A 187 -14.27 -13.44 2.76
CA ILE A 187 -12.80 -13.60 2.88
C ILE A 187 -12.21 -14.07 1.55
N LEU A 188 -12.75 -15.13 0.94
CA LEU A 188 -12.27 -15.62 -0.35
C LEU A 188 -12.41 -14.57 -1.45
N GLY A 189 -13.57 -13.89 -1.52
CA GLY A 189 -13.80 -12.82 -2.49
C GLY A 189 -12.81 -11.67 -2.34
N SER A 190 -12.61 -11.18 -1.11
CA SER A 190 -11.64 -10.12 -0.82
C SER A 190 -10.19 -10.55 -1.06
N GLY A 191 -9.86 -11.82 -0.83
CA GLY A 191 -8.55 -12.40 -1.10
C GLY A 191 -8.23 -12.47 -2.59
N VAL A 192 -9.20 -12.91 -3.41
CA VAL A 192 -9.06 -12.91 -4.88
C VAL A 192 -8.89 -11.47 -5.40
N LEU A 193 -9.70 -10.52 -4.93
CA LEU A 193 -9.58 -9.11 -5.32
C LEU A 193 -8.22 -8.52 -4.92
N SER A 194 -7.74 -8.84 -3.72
CA SER A 194 -6.43 -8.37 -3.23
C SER A 194 -5.28 -8.95 -4.05
N PHE A 195 -5.37 -10.23 -4.44
CA PHE A 195 -4.39 -10.85 -5.33
C PHE A 195 -4.41 -10.21 -6.73
N CYS A 196 -5.58 -9.98 -7.30
CA CYS A 196 -5.71 -9.29 -8.59
C CYS A 196 -5.12 -7.87 -8.54
N LEU A 197 -5.37 -7.14 -7.45
CA LEU A 197 -4.78 -5.81 -7.22
C LEU A 197 -3.24 -5.90 -7.15
N LEU A 198 -2.70 -6.84 -6.37
CA LEU A 198 -1.25 -7.04 -6.23
C LEU A 198 -0.60 -7.37 -7.59
N CYS A 199 -1.18 -8.31 -8.35
CA CYS A 199 -0.72 -8.63 -9.70
C CYS A 199 -0.77 -7.40 -10.61
N SER A 200 -1.85 -6.60 -10.53
CA SER A 200 -1.98 -5.39 -11.33
C SER A 200 -0.93 -4.34 -10.98
N GLU A 201 -0.63 -4.13 -9.69
CA GLU A 201 0.40 -3.19 -9.24
C GLU A 201 1.80 -3.60 -9.73
N PHE A 202 2.18 -4.87 -9.53
CA PHE A 202 3.48 -5.38 -9.98
C PHE A 202 3.62 -5.41 -11.50
N LEU A 203 2.57 -5.78 -12.23
CA LEU A 203 2.55 -5.70 -13.69
C LEU A 203 2.69 -4.26 -14.16
N LEU A 204 1.95 -3.31 -13.56
CA LEU A 204 2.00 -1.91 -13.94
C LEU A 204 3.41 -1.34 -13.74
N VAL A 205 4.06 -1.62 -12.61
CA VAL A 205 5.47 -1.25 -12.37
C VAL A 205 6.40 -1.87 -13.40
N SER A 206 6.16 -3.13 -13.79
CA SER A 206 7.02 -3.85 -14.74
C SER A 206 6.86 -3.41 -16.20
N TYR A 207 5.66 -2.94 -16.60
CA TYR A 207 5.36 -2.50 -17.97
C TYR A 207 5.49 -1.00 -18.18
N THR A 208 5.34 -0.20 -17.13
CA THR A 208 5.37 1.27 -17.20
C THR A 208 6.50 1.81 -16.35
N SER A 209 6.19 2.60 -15.32
CA SER A 209 7.14 3.10 -14.35
C SER A 209 6.46 3.27 -13.00
N VAL A 210 7.25 3.39 -11.93
CA VAL A 210 6.75 3.67 -10.59
C VAL A 210 5.95 4.98 -10.54
N VAL A 211 6.22 5.92 -11.46
CA VAL A 211 5.50 7.20 -11.59
C VAL A 211 4.05 7.00 -12.08
N PHE A 212 3.80 6.02 -12.94
CA PHE A 212 2.41 5.72 -13.34
C PHE A 212 1.65 5.05 -12.19
N LEU A 213 2.32 4.21 -11.41
CA LEU A 213 1.73 3.59 -10.23
C LEU A 213 1.32 4.66 -9.19
N SER A 214 2.18 5.63 -8.91
CA SER A 214 1.87 6.71 -7.97
C SER A 214 0.69 7.57 -8.46
N VAL A 215 0.61 7.90 -9.75
CA VAL A 215 -0.54 8.66 -10.32
C VAL A 215 -1.83 7.86 -10.22
N SER A 216 -1.81 6.56 -10.56
CA SER A 216 -2.98 5.69 -10.40
C SER A 216 -3.38 5.52 -8.93
N GLY A 217 -2.42 5.52 -8.02
CA GLY A 217 -2.63 5.50 -6.57
C GLY A 217 -3.39 6.73 -6.09
N ILE A 218 -2.97 7.92 -6.51
CA ILE A 218 -3.67 9.18 -6.20
C ILE A 218 -5.11 9.10 -6.66
N PHE A 219 -5.34 8.72 -7.92
CA PHE A 219 -6.70 8.61 -8.46
C PHE A 219 -7.57 7.62 -7.66
N LYS A 220 -7.01 6.46 -7.29
CA LYS A 220 -7.69 5.47 -6.43
C LYS A 220 -8.11 6.10 -5.09
N GLU A 221 -7.21 6.84 -4.45
CA GLU A 221 -7.49 7.51 -3.17
C GLU A 221 -8.61 8.56 -3.30
N LEU A 222 -8.65 9.31 -4.41
CA LEU A 222 -9.71 10.30 -4.65
C LEU A 222 -11.09 9.66 -4.71
N VAL A 223 -11.19 8.53 -5.42
CA VAL A 223 -12.43 7.78 -5.55
C VAL A 223 -12.91 7.28 -4.18
N ILE A 224 -12.01 6.79 -3.33
CA ILE A 224 -12.37 6.30 -2.00
C ILE A 224 -12.87 7.43 -1.10
N VAL A 225 -12.18 8.58 -1.09
CA VAL A 225 -12.61 9.72 -0.29
C VAL A 225 -13.96 10.24 -0.78
N PHE A 226 -14.12 10.41 -2.10
CA PHE A 226 -15.39 10.86 -2.68
C PHE A 226 -16.55 9.92 -2.30
N TYR A 227 -16.33 8.61 -2.40
CA TYR A 227 -17.32 7.60 -2.01
C TYR A 227 -17.71 7.71 -0.53
N SER A 228 -16.74 7.85 0.39
CA SER A 228 -17.00 7.94 1.83
C SER A 228 -17.73 9.24 2.21
N VAL A 229 -17.42 10.35 1.53
CA VAL A 229 -18.16 11.62 1.66
C VAL A 229 -19.60 11.48 1.17
N CYS A 230 -19.84 10.89 0.00
CA CYS A 230 -21.19 10.67 -0.53
C CYS A 230 -22.05 9.79 0.41
N ARG A 231 -21.42 8.81 1.08
CA ARG A 231 -22.05 7.97 2.10
C ARG A 231 -22.33 8.70 3.42
N LYS A 232 -21.90 9.95 3.58
CA LYS A 232 -21.99 10.75 4.82
C LYS A 232 -21.35 10.07 6.03
N GLU A 233 -20.37 9.18 5.81
CA GLU A 233 -19.64 8.52 6.89
C GLU A 233 -18.78 9.50 7.70
N VAL A 234 -18.42 10.64 7.09
CA VAL A 234 -17.66 11.71 7.73
C VAL A 234 -18.19 13.08 7.33
N THR A 235 -18.39 13.95 8.32
CA THR A 235 -18.73 15.36 8.11
C THR A 235 -17.47 16.17 7.86
N MET A 236 -17.18 16.43 6.57
CA MET A 236 -16.01 17.24 6.18
C MET A 236 -16.33 18.73 6.23
N SER A 237 -15.55 19.47 7.03
CA SER A 237 -15.51 20.94 7.00
C SER A 237 -14.88 21.46 5.71
N ARG A 238 -15.13 22.73 5.34
CA ARG A 238 -14.49 23.41 4.20
C ARG A 238 -12.95 23.36 4.27
N ILE A 239 -12.41 23.39 5.48
CA ILE A 239 -10.97 23.32 5.74
C ILE A 239 -10.42 21.93 5.38
N ASN A 240 -11.16 20.85 5.66
CA ASN A 240 -10.77 19.49 5.27
C ASN A 240 -10.75 19.32 3.75
N TYR A 241 -11.72 19.88 3.03
CA TYR A 241 -11.69 19.89 1.56
C TYR A 241 -10.49 20.68 1.02
N GLY A 242 -10.17 21.82 1.63
CA GLY A 242 -8.98 22.60 1.30
C GLY A 242 -7.68 21.81 1.51
N GLY A 243 -7.52 21.15 2.66
CA GLY A 243 -6.34 20.32 2.96
C GLY A 243 -6.17 19.16 2.00
N LEU A 244 -7.27 18.52 1.63
CA LEU A 244 -7.28 17.43 0.65
C LEU A 244 -6.90 17.91 -0.75
N PHE A 245 -7.35 19.10 -1.14
CA PHE A 245 -6.94 19.70 -2.40
C PHE A 245 -5.45 20.05 -2.40
N VAL A 246 -4.93 20.62 -1.31
CA VAL A 246 -3.50 20.94 -1.16
C VAL A 246 -2.64 19.67 -1.22
N SER A 247 -3.04 18.58 -0.56
CA SER A 247 -2.30 17.32 -0.61
C SER A 247 -2.30 16.73 -2.02
N MET A 248 -3.42 16.78 -2.75
CA MET A 248 -3.47 16.38 -4.16
C MET A 248 -2.50 17.16 -5.04
N VAL A 249 -2.51 18.49 -4.92
CA VAL A 249 -1.63 19.37 -5.71
C VAL A 249 -0.18 19.06 -5.40
N GLY A 250 0.17 18.83 -4.12
CA GLY A 250 1.49 18.36 -3.71
C GLY A 250 1.88 17.06 -4.42
N MET A 251 1.02 16.04 -4.39
CA MET A 251 1.31 14.76 -5.05
C MET A 251 1.45 14.85 -6.58
N LEU A 252 0.67 15.73 -7.23
CA LEU A 252 0.82 15.99 -8.68
C LEU A 252 2.13 16.70 -8.99
N MET A 253 2.50 17.70 -8.18
CA MET A 253 3.75 18.43 -8.32
C MET A 253 4.96 17.50 -8.15
N TYR A 254 4.86 16.54 -7.22
CA TYR A 254 5.90 15.53 -7.00
C TYR A 254 6.13 14.69 -8.25
N ASN A 255 5.05 14.13 -8.81
CA ASN A 255 5.14 13.31 -10.02
C ASN A 255 5.69 14.11 -11.21
N TYR A 256 5.36 15.40 -11.30
CA TYR A 256 5.89 16.28 -12.33
C TYR A 256 7.40 16.53 -12.16
N CYS A 257 7.84 16.81 -10.93
CA CYS A 257 9.26 17.00 -10.62
C CYS A 257 10.09 15.75 -10.89
N ARG A 258 9.57 14.57 -10.51
CA ARG A 258 10.27 13.29 -10.72
C ARG A 258 10.40 12.92 -12.19
N LYS A 259 9.41 13.25 -13.05
CA LYS A 259 9.53 13.06 -14.51
C LYS A 259 10.65 13.87 -15.17
N ARG A 260 11.12 14.94 -14.53
CA ARG A 260 12.16 15.83 -15.05
C ARG A 260 13.56 15.50 -14.53
N GLN A 261 13.67 14.60 -13.56
CA GLN A 261 14.97 14.07 -13.15
C GLN A 261 15.39 13.01 -14.21
N PRO A 262 16.59 13.16 -14.81
CA PRO A 262 17.07 12.27 -15.88
C PRO A 262 17.30 10.84 -15.41
#